data_AF-A0A5N6TBG5-F1
#
_entry.id   AF-A0A5N6TBG5-F1
#
_cell.length_a   1.000
_cell.length_b   1.000
_cell.length_c   1.000
_cell.angle_alpha   90.00
_cell.angle_beta   90.00
_cell.angle_gamma   90.00
#
_symmetry.space_group_name_H-M   'P 1'
#
loop_
_entity.id
_entity.type
_entity.pdbx_description
1 polymer ?
#
loop_
_entity_poly.entity_id
_entity_poly.type
_entity_poly.pdbx_seq_one_letter_code
_entity_poly.pdbx_strand_id
1 'polypeptide(L)'
;MVSLALTDSPVGFAAWLWDLKNTGSDGYPYSYEEIITDTMLSWIQSPYGSIQDYHLVYTAALSFPKSDMPTGVTQWGNIHGPFPALAKFNLAPLDWIERTTHVVYFK
;
A
#
# COMPACT_ATOMS: atom_id res chain seq x y z
N MET A 1 -2.47 -6.10 -19.04
CA MET A 1 -1.09 -6.44 -19.47
C MET A 1 -0.19 -6.71 -18.27
N VAL A 2 -0.16 -5.87 -17.23
CA VAL A 2 0.62 -6.12 -16.01
C VAL A 2 0.17 -7.37 -15.24
N SER A 3 -1.14 -7.60 -15.09
CA SER A 3 -1.66 -8.80 -14.41
C SER A 3 -1.17 -10.11 -15.04
N LEU A 4 -1.09 -10.17 -16.38
CA LEU A 4 -0.58 -11.33 -17.10
C LEU A 4 0.89 -11.61 -16.80
N ALA A 5 1.73 -10.57 -16.77
CA ALA A 5 3.14 -10.69 -16.42
C ALA A 5 3.32 -11.15 -14.96
N LEU A 6 2.50 -10.65 -14.03
CA LEU A 6 2.57 -11.09 -12.63
C LEU A 6 2.10 -12.54 -12.41
N THR A 7 1.33 -13.10 -13.36
CA THR A 7 0.92 -14.52 -13.32
C THR A 7 1.84 -15.47 -14.07
N ASP A 8 2.82 -14.96 -14.82
CA ASP A 8 3.67 -15.81 -15.67
C ASP A 8 4.60 -16.72 -14.85
N SER A 9 5.04 -16.25 -13.68
CA SER A 9 6.03 -16.89 -12.84
C SER A 9 5.86 -16.47 -11.38
N PRO A 10 5.84 -17.43 -10.42
CA PRO A 10 5.78 -17.10 -9.00
C PRO A 10 7.05 -16.37 -8.55
N VAL A 11 8.18 -16.59 -9.22
CA VAL A 11 9.45 -15.91 -8.93
C VAL A 11 9.40 -14.45 -9.39
N GLY A 12 8.81 -14.18 -10.56
CA GLY A 12 8.58 -12.81 -11.04
C GLY A 12 7.66 -12.03 -10.10
N PHE A 13 6.57 -12.66 -9.66
CA PHE A 13 5.69 -12.08 -8.65
C PHE A 13 6.39 -11.85 -7.31
N ALA A 14 7.20 -12.80 -6.84
CA ALA A 14 7.97 -12.66 -5.61
C ALA A 14 8.94 -11.48 -5.66
N ALA A 15 9.62 -11.28 -6.79
CA ALA A 15 10.54 -10.16 -6.98
C ALA A 15 9.81 -8.82 -6.92
N TRP A 16 8.65 -8.72 -7.56
CA TRP A 16 7.80 -7.52 -7.50
C TRP A 16 7.27 -7.26 -6.09
N LEU A 17 6.80 -8.30 -5.39
CA LEU A 17 6.31 -8.19 -4.01
C LEU A 17 7.43 -7.76 -3.05
N TRP A 18 8.62 -8.34 -3.21
CA TRP A 18 9.80 -7.97 -2.43
C TRP A 18 10.15 -6.50 -2.63
N ASP A 19 10.15 -6.01 -3.86
CA ASP A 19 10.45 -4.60 -4.16
C ASP A 19 9.46 -3.66 -3.47
N LEU A 20 8.15 -3.94 -3.55
CA LEU A 20 7.12 -3.16 -2.85
C LEU A 20 7.29 -3.16 -1.33
N LYS A 21 7.56 -4.33 -0.74
CA LYS A 21 7.77 -4.47 0.70
C LYS A 21 9.03 -3.76 1.18
N ASN A 22 10.12 -3.93 0.45
CA ASN A 22 11.40 -3.31 0.78
C ASN A 22 11.32 -1.78 0.70
N THR A 23 10.54 -1.24 -0.25
CA THR A 23 10.40 0.20 -0.45
C THR A 23 9.38 0.85 0.51
N GLY A 24 8.31 0.13 0.87
CA GLY A 24 7.16 0.67 1.62
C GLY A 24 7.14 0.41 3.13
N SER A 25 7.96 -0.50 3.67
CA SER A 25 7.82 -0.96 5.06
C SER A 25 8.81 -0.36 6.07
N ASP A 26 9.20 0.91 5.92
CA ASP A 26 10.06 1.62 6.89
C ASP A 26 11.31 0.82 7.31
N GLY A 27 11.99 0.21 6.34
CA GLY A 27 13.22 -0.54 6.59
C GLY A 27 13.03 -1.87 7.32
N TYR A 28 11.78 -2.35 7.49
CA TYR A 28 11.52 -3.66 8.09
C TYR A 28 12.20 -4.79 7.29
N PRO A 29 13.11 -5.57 7.91
CA PRO A 29 13.88 -6.59 7.19
C PRO A 29 13.08 -7.89 7.08
N TYR A 30 12.22 -7.99 6.07
CA TYR A 30 11.51 -9.23 5.78
C TYR A 30 12.48 -10.38 5.53
N SER A 31 12.25 -11.51 6.21
CA SER A 31 12.93 -12.76 5.95
C SER A 31 12.48 -13.36 4.61
N TYR A 32 13.33 -14.19 4.01
CA TYR A 32 12.97 -14.89 2.78
C TYR A 32 11.76 -15.81 2.97
N GLU A 33 11.58 -16.40 4.15
CA GLU A 33 10.43 -17.25 4.45
C GLU A 33 9.11 -16.45 4.45
N GLU A 34 9.11 -15.23 5.02
CA GLU A 34 7.95 -14.33 4.96
C GLU A 34 7.63 -13.92 3.52
N ILE A 35 8.64 -13.59 2.71
CA ILE A 35 8.44 -13.21 1.30
C ILE A 35 7.87 -14.38 0.49
N ILE A 36 8.42 -15.59 0.66
CA ILE A 36 7.94 -16.78 -0.03
C ILE A 36 6.50 -17.10 0.39
N THR A 37 6.20 -17.03 1.69
CA THR A 37 4.86 -17.29 2.21
C THR A 37 3.83 -16.33 1.63
N ASP A 38 4.10 -15.02 1.67
CA ASP A 38 3.16 -14.02 1.15
C ASP A 38 3.00 -14.08 -0.37
N THR A 39 4.08 -14.43 -1.08
CA THR A 39 4.03 -14.72 -2.52
C THR A 39 3.06 -15.85 -2.80
N MET A 40 3.21 -16.99 -2.12
CA MET A 40 2.39 -18.18 -2.37
C MET A 40 0.93 -17.97 -1.95
N LEU A 41 0.67 -17.20 -0.90
CA LEU A 41 -0.68 -16.83 -0.49
C LEU A 41 -1.37 -15.91 -1.51
N SER A 42 -0.62 -14.99 -2.13
CA SER A 42 -1.21 -13.94 -2.98
C SER A 42 -1.23 -14.30 -4.46
N TRP A 43 -0.25 -15.04 -4.96
CA TRP A 43 0.01 -15.19 -6.40
C TRP A 43 -1.16 -15.80 -7.20
N ILE A 44 -1.91 -16.73 -6.61
CA ILE A 44 -2.96 -17.46 -7.34
C ILE A 44 -4.15 -16.57 -7.71
N GLN A 45 -4.55 -15.65 -6.83
CA GLN A 45 -5.79 -14.87 -6.99
C GLN A 45 -5.56 -13.35 -7.11
N SER A 46 -4.49 -12.84 -6.48
CA SER A 46 -4.28 -11.39 -6.37
C SER A 46 -3.99 -10.69 -7.71
N PRO A 47 -3.10 -11.19 -8.59
CA PRO A 47 -2.63 -10.41 -9.74
C PRO A 47 -3.72 -9.90 -10.70
N TYR A 48 -4.85 -10.59 -10.81
CA TYR A 48 -5.98 -10.13 -11.61
C TYR A 48 -6.87 -9.15 -10.85
N GLY A 49 -7.32 -9.52 -9.65
CA GLY A 49 -8.25 -8.71 -8.87
C GLY A 49 -7.61 -7.41 -8.36
N SER A 50 -6.46 -7.51 -7.69
CA SER A 50 -5.83 -6.35 -7.04
C SER A 50 -5.30 -5.32 -8.04
N ILE A 51 -4.86 -5.74 -9.23
CA ILE A 51 -4.44 -4.81 -10.29
C ILE A 51 -5.64 -4.08 -10.90
N GLN A 52 -6.82 -4.71 -10.95
CA GLN A 52 -8.03 -4.05 -11.41
C GLN A 52 -8.49 -2.93 -10.46
N ASP A 53 -8.24 -3.06 -9.16
CA ASP A 53 -8.59 -2.04 -8.17
C ASP A 53 -7.96 -0.69 -8.48
N TYR A 54 -6.73 -0.67 -9.03
CA TYR A 54 -6.11 0.59 -9.47
C TYR A 54 -6.97 1.30 -10.52
N HIS A 55 -7.53 0.57 -11.48
CA HIS A 55 -8.43 1.17 -12.47
C HIS A 55 -9.70 1.72 -11.80
N LEU A 56 -10.32 0.98 -10.88
CA LEU A 56 -11.53 1.42 -10.18
C LEU A 56 -11.28 2.67 -9.33
N VAL A 57 -10.16 2.71 -8.62
CA VAL A 57 -9.79 3.84 -7.74
C VAL A 57 -9.48 5.10 -8.55
N TYR A 58 -8.71 4.96 -9.64
CA TYR A 58 -8.34 6.12 -10.47
C TYR A 58 -9.46 6.62 -11.37
N THR A 59 -10.39 5.75 -11.79
CA THR A 59 -11.57 6.16 -12.58
C THR A 59 -12.63 6.83 -11.72
N ALA A 60 -12.76 6.48 -10.44
CA ALA A 60 -13.68 7.13 -9.49
C ALA A 60 -13.24 8.55 -9.03
N ALA A 61 -12.16 9.10 -9.60
CA ALA A 61 -11.61 10.42 -9.29
C ALA A 61 -11.39 10.70 -7.79
N LEU A 62 -11.21 9.66 -6.97
CA LEU A 62 -11.10 9.74 -5.50
C LEU A 62 -12.23 10.57 -4.83
N SER A 63 -13.38 10.70 -5.49
CA SER A 63 -14.51 11.51 -5.03
C SER A 63 -15.40 10.70 -4.09
N PHE A 64 -14.86 10.35 -2.92
CA PHE A 64 -15.60 9.61 -1.90
C PHE A 64 -16.49 10.56 -1.08
N PRO A 65 -17.72 10.16 -0.73
CA PRO A 65 -18.55 10.94 0.19
C PRO A 65 -17.88 11.01 1.57
N LYS A 66 -18.06 12.13 2.27
CA LYS A 66 -17.56 12.28 3.63
C LYS A 66 -18.25 11.26 4.54
N SER A 67 -17.46 10.55 5.34
CA SER A 67 -17.96 9.62 6.34
C SER A 67 -18.28 10.35 7.66
N ASP A 68 -19.46 10.09 8.22
CA ASP A 68 -19.86 10.58 9.55
C ASP A 68 -19.43 9.64 10.69
N MET A 69 -18.90 8.46 10.35
CA MET A 69 -18.46 7.49 11.33
C MET A 69 -17.24 7.98 12.10
N PRO A 70 -17.20 7.83 13.45
CA PRO A 70 -16.05 8.22 14.25
C PRO A 70 -14.82 7.42 13.81
N THR A 71 -13.80 8.12 13.32
CA THR A 71 -12.60 7.52 12.70
C THR A 71 -11.34 7.91 13.47
N GLY A 72 -10.50 6.92 13.78
CA GLY A 72 -9.14 7.15 14.26
C GLY A 72 -8.15 7.06 13.10
N VAL A 73 -7.18 7.97 13.04
CA VAL A 73 -6.14 7.98 12.01
C VAL A 73 -4.77 8.01 12.66
N THR A 74 -3.91 7.10 12.19
CA THR A 74 -2.51 7.01 12.59
C THR A 74 -1.63 7.16 11.35
N GLN A 75 -0.54 7.91 11.47
CA GLN A 75 0.38 8.18 10.38
C GLN A 75 1.78 7.68 10.73
N TRP A 76 2.46 7.11 9.74
CA TRP A 76 3.80 6.57 9.88
C TRP A 76 4.64 7.05 8.71
N GLY A 77 5.86 7.53 9.01
CA GLY A 77 6.85 7.91 8.01
C GLY A 77 7.65 6.71 7.50
N ASN A 78 8.56 6.99 6.56
CA ASN A 78 9.52 6.03 6.02
C ASN A 78 10.96 6.42 6.44
N ILE A 79 11.15 6.69 7.74
CA ILE A 79 12.38 7.26 8.33
C ILE A 79 13.56 6.29 8.20
N HIS A 80 13.32 5.01 8.41
CA HIS A 80 14.30 3.93 8.35
C HIS A 80 14.31 3.22 6.98
N GLY A 81 13.46 3.68 6.05
CA GLY A 81 13.37 3.14 4.70
C GLY A 81 14.65 3.33 3.87
N PRO A 82 14.75 2.64 2.72
CA PRO A 82 15.94 2.66 1.86
C PRO A 82 16.17 4.00 1.14
N PHE A 83 15.24 4.96 1.24
CA PHE A 83 15.29 6.23 0.53
C PHE A 83 15.35 7.43 1.50
N PRO A 84 16.55 7.91 1.85
CA PRO A 84 16.72 9.02 2.80
C PRO A 84 15.99 10.32 2.40
N ALA A 85 15.84 10.56 1.08
CA ALA A 85 15.11 11.71 0.56
C ALA A 85 13.60 11.67 0.91
N LEU A 86 13.05 10.47 1.15
CA LEU A 86 11.64 10.26 1.48
C LEU A 86 11.41 10.11 3.00
N ALA A 87 12.46 10.15 3.82
CA ALA A 87 12.35 10.03 5.28
C ALA A 87 11.48 11.12 5.92
N LYS A 88 11.40 12.29 5.29
CA LYS A 88 10.56 13.43 5.70
C LYS A 88 9.40 13.68 4.75
N PHE A 89 8.97 12.66 3.99
CA PHE A 89 7.82 12.82 3.10
C PHE A 89 6.62 13.32 3.92
N ASN A 90 5.97 14.38 3.43
CA ASN A 90 4.93 15.05 4.18
C ASN A 90 3.72 14.12 4.33
N LEU A 91 3.44 13.78 5.58
CA LEU A 91 2.21 13.11 5.99
C LEU A 91 1.03 14.10 5.83
N ALA A 92 -0.17 13.57 5.61
CA ALA A 92 -1.34 14.42 5.37
C ALA A 92 -1.68 15.21 6.66
N PRO A 93 -1.86 16.53 6.58
CA PRO A 93 -2.25 17.31 7.74
C PRO A 93 -3.70 16.96 8.14
N LEU A 94 -4.02 17.15 9.42
CA LEU A 94 -5.33 16.81 9.98
C LEU A 94 -6.49 17.48 9.20
N ASP A 95 -6.32 18.74 8.81
CA ASP A 95 -7.34 19.51 8.09
C ASP A 95 -7.65 18.95 6.69
N TRP A 96 -6.77 18.13 6.10
CA TRP A 96 -7.05 17.43 4.85
C TRP A 96 -7.91 16.19 5.10
N ILE A 97 -7.64 15.48 6.20
CA ILE A 97 -8.33 14.25 6.58
C ILE A 97 -9.75 14.55 7.07
N GLU A 98 -9.95 15.64 7.78
CA GLU A 98 -11.29 16.09 8.24
C GLU A 98 -12.25 16.44 7.09
N ARG A 99 -11.73 16.60 5.86
CA ARG A 99 -12.55 16.80 4.64
C ARG A 99 -13.25 15.51 4.22
N THR A 100 -12.69 14.35 4.57
CA THR A 100 -13.17 13.03 4.12
C THR A 100 -13.83 12.23 5.24
N THR A 101 -13.53 12.52 6.51
CA THR A 101 -14.11 11.75 7.62
C THR A 101 -14.24 12.56 8.92
N HIS A 102 -15.03 12.06 9.87
CA HIS A 102 -15.12 12.58 11.23
C HIS A 102 -14.01 11.98 12.12
N VAL A 103 -12.93 12.73 12.30
CA VAL A 103 -11.75 12.29 13.07
C VAL A 103 -11.97 12.47 14.57
N VAL A 104 -11.86 11.39 15.34
CA VAL A 104 -11.93 11.41 16.81
C VAL A 104 -10.57 11.17 17.49
N TYR A 105 -9.59 10.66 16.73
CA TYR A 105 -8.25 10.38 17.20
C TYR A 105 -7.25 10.56 16.05
N PHE A 106 -6.12 11.22 16.33
CA PHE A 106 -5.09 11.50 15.34
C PHE A 106 -3.69 11.39 15.96
N LYS A 107 -2.82 10.55 15.38
CA LYS A 107 -1.44 10.35 15.86
C LYS A 107 -0.46 10.12 14.73
#